data_AF-A0A2T8MDW8-F1
#
_entry.id   AF-A0A2T8MDW8-F1
#
_cell.length_a   1.000
_cell.length_b   1.000
_cell.length_c   1.000
_cell.angle_alpha   90.00
_cell.angle_beta   90.00
_cell.angle_gamma   90.00
#
_symmetry.space_group_name_H-M   'P 1'
#
loop_
_entity.id
_entity.type
_entity.pdbx_description
1 polymer ?
#
loop_
_entity_poly.entity_id
_entity_poly.type
_entity_poly.pdbx_seq_one_letter_code
_entity_poly.pdbx_strand_id
1 'polypeptide(L)'
;MSDLFSSPDHTLDALGLRCPEPVMMVRKTVRNMQTGETLLIIADDPATTRDIPGFCTFMEHDLLAQETEGLPYRYLLRKAH
;
A
#
# COMPACT_ATOMS: atom_id res chain seq x y z
N MET A 1 -14.53 0.08 16.90
CA MET A 1 -13.25 0.53 16.32
C MET A 1 -12.94 -0.44 15.21
N SER A 2 -13.15 -0.02 13.97
CA SER A 2 -12.99 -0.89 12.82
C SER A 2 -11.51 -0.92 12.46
N ASP A 3 -10.84 -2.05 12.71
CA ASP A 3 -9.47 -2.25 12.24
C ASP A 3 -9.50 -2.25 10.71
N LEU A 4 -9.16 -1.12 10.09
CA LEU A 4 -9.18 -0.96 8.63
C LEU A 4 -8.27 -2.01 7.96
N PHE A 5 -7.25 -2.49 8.65
CA PHE A 5 -6.29 -3.49 8.20
C PHE A 5 -6.74 -4.95 8.34
N SER A 6 -7.90 -5.22 8.96
CA SER A 6 -8.28 -6.60 9.34
C SER A 6 -8.86 -7.46 8.21
N SER A 7 -9.31 -6.85 7.10
CA SER A 7 -9.88 -7.56 5.96
C SER A 7 -9.47 -6.94 4.61
N PRO A 8 -8.18 -6.93 4.24
CA PRO A 8 -7.76 -6.51 2.91
C PRO A 8 -8.06 -7.62 1.88
N ASP A 9 -8.43 -7.23 0.66
CA ASP A 9 -8.66 -8.19 -0.44
C ASP A 9 -7.33 -8.77 -0.93
N HIS A 10 -6.28 -7.96 -0.94
CA HIS A 10 -4.92 -8.34 -1.33
C HIS A 10 -3.92 -7.89 -0.28
N THR A 11 -2.84 -8.67 -0.12
CA THR A 11 -1.72 -8.31 0.76
C THR A 11 -0.41 -8.42 0.00
N LEU A 12 0.42 -7.39 0.10
CA LEU A 12 1.75 -7.32 -0.47
C LEU A 12 2.79 -7.18 0.66
N ASP A 13 3.63 -8.20 0.78
CA ASP A 13 4.82 -8.16 1.62
C ASP A 13 5.99 -7.57 0.83
N ALA A 14 6.46 -6.41 1.28
CA ALA A 14 7.60 -5.68 0.75
C ALA A 14 8.70 -5.48 1.81
N LEU A 15 8.74 -6.33 2.83
CA LEU A 15 9.80 -6.30 3.85
C LEU A 15 11.15 -6.65 3.25
N GLY A 16 12.17 -5.87 3.61
CA GLY A 16 13.53 -6.03 3.11
C GLY A 16 13.76 -5.47 1.70
N LEU A 17 12.70 -5.05 1.01
CA LEU A 17 12.80 -4.39 -0.29
C LEU A 17 13.12 -2.91 -0.11
N ARG A 18 13.78 -2.33 -1.10
CA ARG A 18 14.19 -0.92 -1.07
C ARG A 18 13.72 -0.20 -2.32
N CYS A 19 13.47 1.10 -2.22
CA CYS A 19 13.07 1.93 -3.36
C CYS A 19 13.98 1.69 -4.58
N PRO A 20 13.44 1.42 -5.78
CA PRO A 20 12.03 1.54 -6.20
C PRO A 20 11.19 0.24 -6.13
N GLU A 21 11.72 -0.87 -5.61
CA GLU A 21 11.09 -2.19 -5.71
C GLU A 21 9.69 -2.27 -5.06
N PRO A 22 9.43 -1.73 -3.85
CA PRO A 22 8.10 -1.78 -3.24
C PRO A 22 7.02 -1.14 -4.11
N VAL A 23 7.31 0.04 -4.66
CA VAL A 23 6.37 0.80 -5.51
C VAL A 23 6.09 0.06 -6.81
N MET A 24 7.12 -0.57 -7.40
CA MET A 24 6.95 -1.38 -8.61
C MET A 24 6.02 -2.59 -8.36
N MET A 25 6.16 -3.25 -7.20
CA MET A 25 5.27 -4.35 -6.84
C MET A 25 3.85 -3.89 -6.57
N VAL A 26 3.67 -2.79 -5.82
CA VAL A 26 2.35 -2.17 -5.61
C VAL A 26 1.68 -1.88 -6.94
N ARG A 27 2.38 -1.23 -7.88
CA ARG A 27 1.85 -0.92 -9.21
C ARG A 27 1.44 -2.19 -9.99
N LYS A 28 2.22 -3.27 -9.87
CA LYS A 28 1.92 -4.55 -10.53
C LYS A 28 0.68 -5.20 -9.92
N THR A 29 0.56 -5.20 -8.59
CA THR A 29 -0.59 -5.76 -7.89
C THR A 29 -1.86 -4.97 -8.19
N VAL A 30 -1.82 -3.64 -8.08
CA VAL A 30 -2.97 -2.76 -8.37
C VAL A 30 -3.46 -2.87 -9.81
N ARG A 31 -2.56 -3.15 -10.77
CA ARG A 31 -2.96 -3.41 -12.16
C ARG A 31 -3.83 -4.66 -12.29
N ASN A 32 -3.59 -5.68 -11.47
CA ASN A 32 -4.31 -6.95 -11.48
C ASN A 32 -5.56 -6.94 -10.59
N MET A 33 -5.71 -5.95 -9.71
CA MET A 33 -6.87 -5.77 -8.85
C MET A 33 -8.09 -5.24 -9.60
N GLN A 34 -9.28 -5.48 -9.05
CA GLN A 34 -10.52 -4.87 -9.51
C GLN A 34 -10.78 -3.54 -8.80
N THR A 35 -11.53 -2.66 -9.47
CA THR A 35 -11.96 -1.39 -8.89
C THR A 35 -12.80 -1.66 -7.64
N GLY A 36 -12.48 -0.99 -6.53
CA GLY A 36 -13.09 -1.19 -5.22
C GLY A 36 -12.33 -2.13 -4.29
N GLU A 37 -11.42 -2.95 -4.82
CA GLU A 37 -10.59 -3.85 -3.99
C GLU A 37 -9.53 -3.07 -3.19
N THR A 38 -9.16 -3.65 -2.06
CA THR A 38 -8.19 -3.12 -1.11
C THR A 38 -6.89 -3.90 -1.13
N LEU A 39 -5.76 -3.19 -0.98
CA LEU A 39 -4.43 -3.75 -0.90
C LEU A 39 -3.74 -3.27 0.37
N LEU A 40 -3.38 -4.23 1.22
CA LEU A 40 -2.50 -4.04 2.35
C LEU A 40 -1.05 -4.19 1.91
N ILE A 41 -0.21 -3.21 2.20
CA ILE A 41 1.22 -3.21 1.91
C ILE A 41 1.96 -3.21 3.24
N ILE A 42 2.91 -4.13 3.41
CA ILE A 42 3.76 -4.21 4.59
C ILE A 42 5.20 -3.93 4.13
N ALA A 43 5.86 -2.91 4.68
CA ALA A 43 7.20 -2.52 4.28
C ALA A 43 8.03 -2.04 5.49
N ASP A 44 9.35 -2.12 5.40
CA ASP A 44 10.28 -1.61 6.41
C ASP A 44 11.14 -0.43 5.92
N ASP A 45 11.02 -0.07 4.64
CA ASP A 45 11.80 1.02 4.04
C ASP A 45 11.15 2.38 4.34
N PRO A 46 11.87 3.33 4.98
CA PRO A 46 11.36 4.68 5.24
C PRO A 46 10.99 5.45 3.97
N ALA A 47 11.54 5.11 2.80
CA ALA A 47 11.14 5.74 1.54
C ALA A 47 9.65 5.50 1.21
N THR A 48 9.11 4.35 1.59
CA THR A 48 7.69 3.99 1.34
C THR A 48 6.71 4.96 1.98
N THR A 49 7.10 5.63 3.07
CA THR A 49 6.26 6.62 3.76
C THR A 49 5.90 7.83 2.89
N ARG A 50 6.74 8.13 1.90
CA ARG A 50 6.49 9.20 0.90
C ARG A 50 6.05 8.64 -0.43
N ASP A 51 6.64 7.51 -0.83
CA ASP A 51 6.39 6.92 -2.14
C ASP A 51 4.99 6.32 -2.26
N ILE A 52 4.45 5.67 -1.20
CA ILE A 52 3.11 5.07 -1.23
C ILE A 52 2.01 6.14 -1.29
N PRO A 53 2.00 7.19 -0.45
CA PRO A 53 1.03 8.28 -0.59
C PRO A 53 1.15 8.99 -1.94
N GLY A 54 2.39 9.24 -2.40
CA GLY A 54 2.64 9.84 -3.71
C GLY A 54 2.11 8.99 -4.87
N PHE A 55 2.30 7.67 -4.80
CA PHE A 55 1.73 6.72 -5.76
C PHE A 55 0.20 6.77 -5.76
N CYS A 56 -0.44 6.78 -4.58
CA CYS A 56 -1.90 6.86 -4.47
C CYS A 56 -2.42 8.16 -5.06
N THR A 57 -1.79 9.31 -4.78
CA THR A 57 -2.18 10.59 -5.38
C THR A 57 -1.97 10.63 -6.89
N PHE A 58 -0.82 10.15 -7.39
CA PHE A 58 -0.49 10.20 -8.81
C PHE A 58 -1.35 9.26 -9.66
N MET A 59 -1.66 8.08 -9.12
CA MET A 59 -2.51 7.08 -9.75
C MET A 59 -3.97 7.23 -9.31
N GLU A 60 -4.38 8.35 -8.70
CA GLU A 60 -5.75 8.64 -8.27
C GLU A 60 -6.44 7.49 -7.48
N HIS A 61 -5.68 6.76 -6.65
CA HIS A 61 -6.18 5.71 -5.76
C HIS A 61 -6.41 6.25 -4.35
N ASP A 62 -7.28 5.59 -3.59
CA ASP A 62 -7.60 6.02 -2.23
C ASP A 62 -6.63 5.39 -1.24
N LEU A 63 -5.88 6.20 -0.49
CA LEU A 63 -5.16 5.73 0.69
C LEU A 63 -6.12 5.73 1.89
N LEU A 64 -6.57 4.56 2.30
CA LEU A 64 -7.54 4.39 3.39
C LEU A 64 -6.90 4.52 4.77
N ALA A 65 -5.70 3.96 4.94
CA ALA A 65 -4.98 3.99 6.20
C ALA A 65 -3.47 3.85 5.99
N GLN A 66 -2.68 4.39 6.93
CA GLN A 66 -1.23 4.18 6.99
C GLN A 66 -0.77 4.12 8.44
N GLU A 67 0.10 3.17 8.76
CA GLU A 67 0.80 3.04 10.03
C GLU A 67 2.30 3.18 9.75
N THR A 68 2.84 4.35 10.09
CA THR A 68 4.26 4.68 9.91
C THR A 68 4.98 4.98 11.22
N GLU A 69 4.29 4.83 12.36
CA GLU A 69 4.82 5.11 13.70
C GLU A 69 5.79 4.04 14.21
N GLY A 70 5.71 2.82 13.68
CA GLY A 70 6.57 1.70 14.04
C GLY A 70 6.81 0.75 12.87
N LEU A 71 7.92 0.04 12.91
CA LEU A 71 8.23 -1.00 11.94
C LEU A 71 7.53 -2.32 12.32
N PRO A 72 6.99 -3.09 11.35
CA PRO A 72 6.93 -2.75 9.92
C PRO A 72 5.81 -1.74 9.61
N TYR A 73 6.08 -0.84 8.67
CA TYR A 73 5.09 0.09 8.14
C TYR A 73 3.98 -0.65 7.41
N ARG A 74 2.76 -0.14 7.54
CA ARG A 74 1.58 -0.69 6.87
C ARG A 74 0.82 0.38 6.13
N TYR A 75 0.37 0.08 4.93
CA TYR A 75 -0.46 0.98 4.12
C TYR A 75 -1.63 0.20 3.57
N LEU A 76 -2.83 0.76 3.70
CA LEU A 76 -4.02 0.21 3.11
C LEU A 76 -4.51 1.17 2.04
N LEU A 77 -4.47 0.72 0.79
CA LEU A 77 -5.02 1.45 -0.33
C LEU A 77 -6.23 0.74 -0.90
N ARG A 78 -7.11 1.51 -1.56
CA ARG A 78 -8.24 1.01 -2.33
C ARG A 78 -8.10 1.49 -3.76
N LYS A 79 -8.25 0.57 -4.71
CA LYS A 79 -8.24 0.90 -6.13
C LYS A 79 -9.53 1.64 -6.48
N ALA A 80 -9.40 2.91 -6.88
CA ALA A 80 -10.56 3.74 -7.23
C ALA A 80 -11.01 3.59 -8.70
N HIS A 81 -10.13 3.17 -9.61
CA HIS A 81 -10.39 2.94 -11.04
C HIS A 81 -9.52 1.81 -11.57
#